data_AF-A0A7S0JKI8-F1
#
_entry.id   AF-A0A7S0JKI8-F1
#
_cell.length_a   1.000
_cell.length_b   1.000
_cell.length_c   1.000
_cell.angle_alpha   90.00
_cell.angle_beta   90.00
_cell.angle_gamma   90.00
#
_symmetry.space_group_name_H-M   'P 1'
#
loop_
_entity.id
_entity.type
_entity.pdbx_description
1 polymer ?
#
loop_
_entity_poly.entity_id
_entity_poly.type
_entity_poly.pdbx_seq_one_letter_code
_entity_poly.pdbx_strand_id
1 'polypeptide(L)'
;VSWTGNLFGCVLMAWLVTIGGTLGEAAAAVRIAEGKTSETLVVAFVRAVLCNWLVCMAIYMAGMARDVTGKAVAVWLPISAFVALGLEHTVANMFLIALGMLNGADVTVT
;
A
#
# COMPACT_ATOMS: atom_id res chain seq x y z
N VAL A 1 7.69 -10.68 -13.13
CA VAL A 1 7.77 -9.37 -13.83
C VAL A 1 6.91 -8.31 -13.14
N SER A 2 5.60 -8.52 -12.95
CA SER A 2 4.72 -7.50 -12.36
C SER A 2 5.10 -7.11 -10.93
N TRP A 3 5.32 -8.09 -10.05
CA TRP A 3 5.68 -7.81 -8.65
C TRP A 3 6.99 -7.02 -8.52
N THR A 4 8.02 -7.42 -9.27
CA THR A 4 9.33 -6.75 -9.28
C THR A 4 9.26 -5.36 -9.91
N GLY A 5 8.45 -5.18 -10.96
CA GLY A 5 8.22 -3.87 -11.57
C GLY A 5 7.48 -2.91 -10.62
N ASN A 6 6.48 -3.42 -9.89
CA ASN A 6 5.79 -2.67 -8.85
C ASN A 6 6.76 -2.24 -7.75
N LEU A 7 7.60 -3.17 -7.25
CA LEU A 7 8.60 -2.86 -6.24
C LEU A 7 9.52 -1.72 -6.70
N PHE A 8 10.09 -1.82 -7.90
CA PHE A 8 10.96 -0.78 -8.45
C PHE A 8 10.24 0.57 -8.56
N GLY A 9 9.02 0.59 -9.11
CA GLY A 9 8.23 1.80 -9.24
C GLY A 9 7.89 2.45 -7.90
N CYS A 10 7.50 1.64 -6.90
CA CYS A 10 7.21 2.11 -5.55
C CYS A 10 8.45 2.71 -4.86
N VAL A 11 9.60 2.06 -4.97
CA VAL A 11 10.87 2.56 -4.39
C VAL A 11 11.31 3.84 -5.10
N LEU A 12 11.23 3.90 -6.43
CA LEU A 12 11.53 5.12 -7.18
C LEU A 12 10.61 6.27 -6.76
N MET A 13 9.31 6.01 -6.63
CA MET A 13 8.36 7.04 -6.19
C MET A 13 8.63 7.51 -4.76
N ALA A 14 8.93 6.60 -3.84
CA ALA A 14 9.32 6.95 -2.47
C ALA A 14 10.57 7.84 -2.46
N TRP A 15 11.58 7.51 -3.28
CA TRP A 15 12.78 8.33 -3.44
C TRP A 15 12.47 9.73 -4.00
N LEU A 16 11.64 9.83 -5.04
CA LEU A 16 11.23 11.11 -5.63
C LEU A 16 10.49 12.00 -4.61
N VAL A 17 9.60 11.41 -3.81
CA VAL A 17 8.88 12.13 -2.73
C VAL A 17 9.87 12.67 -1.69
N THR A 18 10.85 11.86 -1.28
CA THR A 18 11.85 12.27 -0.28
C THR A 18 12.76 13.39 -0.82
N ILE A 19 13.34 13.25 -2.01
CA ILE A 19 14.23 14.30 -2.57
C ILE A 19 13.46 15.56 -2.96
N GLY A 20 12.19 15.42 -3.34
CA GLY A 20 11.32 16.54 -3.66
C GLY A 20 10.85 17.31 -2.43
N GLY A 21 11.09 16.79 -1.22
CA GLY A 21 10.61 17.40 0.02
C GLY A 21 9.08 17.52 0.07
N THR A 22 8.36 16.67 -0.66
CA THR A 22 6.89 16.79 -0.80
C THR A 22 6.14 16.17 0.37
N LEU A 23 6.85 15.50 1.28
CA LEU A 23 6.27 14.88 2.46
C LEU A 23 6.06 15.96 3.55
N GLY A 24 4.80 16.29 3.84
CA GLY A 24 4.49 17.31 4.86
C GLY A 24 4.89 16.92 6.29
N GLU A 25 4.84 15.64 6.62
CA GLU A 25 5.23 15.12 7.94
C GLU A 25 5.96 13.77 7.81
N ALA A 26 7.29 13.78 7.94
CA ALA A 26 8.12 12.59 7.88
C ALA A 26 7.80 11.57 9.00
N ALA A 27 7.42 12.06 10.18
CA ALA A 27 7.12 11.20 11.33
C ALA A 27 5.95 10.24 11.08
N ALA A 28 4.96 10.62 10.26
CA ALA A 28 3.87 9.75 9.89
C ALA A 28 4.34 8.56 9.04
N ALA A 29 5.22 8.80 8.08
CA ALA A 29 5.80 7.74 7.24
C ALA A 29 6.65 6.77 8.07
N VAL A 30 7.44 7.28 9.00
CA VAL A 30 8.25 6.48 9.93
C VAL A 30 7.37 5.56 10.76
N ARG A 31 6.37 6.12 11.45
CA ARG A 31 5.44 5.35 12.30
C ARG A 31 4.69 4.25 11.53
N ILE A 32 4.29 4.52 10.29
CA ILE A 32 3.60 3.54 9.45
C ILE A 32 4.55 2.39 9.09
N ALA A 33 5.79 2.69 8.71
CA ALA A 33 6.76 1.67 8.35
C ALA A 33 7.06 0.75 9.54
N GLU A 34 7.42 1.31 10.70
CA GLU A 34 7.72 0.56 11.92
C GLU A 34 6.51 -0.25 12.40
N GLY A 35 5.30 0.33 12.35
CA GLY A 35 4.08 -0.37 12.74
C GLY A 35 3.81 -1.60 11.86
N LYS A 36 3.98 -1.47 10.55
CA LYS A 36 3.75 -2.56 9.59
C LYS A 36 4.79 -3.67 9.70
N THR A 37 6.04 -3.35 10.06
CA THR A 37 7.11 -4.34 10.19
C THR A 37 7.19 -4.99 11.56
N SER A 38 6.41 -4.50 12.53
CA SER A 38 6.34 -5.07 13.89
C SER A 38 5.20 -6.08 14.08
N GLU A 39 4.41 -6.36 13.04
CA GLU A 39 3.29 -7.30 13.14
C GLU A 39 3.74 -8.76 13.20
N THR A 40 2.96 -9.60 13.88
CA THR A 40 3.18 -11.05 13.81
C THR A 40 2.80 -11.58 12.43
N LEU A 41 3.51 -12.61 11.97
CA LEU A 41 3.29 -13.20 10.64
C LEU A 41 1.85 -13.66 10.42
N VAL A 42 1.20 -14.21 11.45
CA VAL A 42 -0.20 -14.67 11.37
C VAL A 42 -1.15 -13.49 11.16
N VAL A 43 -0.96 -12.40 11.91
CA VAL A 43 -1.80 -11.19 11.79
C VAL A 43 -1.63 -10.56 10.40
N ALA A 44 -0.38 -10.37 9.98
CA ALA A 44 -0.06 -9.81 8.67
C ALA A 44 -0.62 -10.68 7.53
N PHE A 45 -0.51 -12.01 7.64
CA PHE A 45 -1.05 -12.95 6.65
C PHE A 45 -2.57 -12.86 6.52
N VAL A 46 -3.30 -12.89 7.64
CA VAL A 46 -4.78 -12.78 7.62
C VAL A 46 -5.21 -11.42 7.05
N ARG A 47 -4.56 -10.33 7.46
CA ARG A 47 -4.80 -9.00 6.91
C ARG A 47 -4.56 -8.94 5.41
N ALA A 48 -3.51 -9.60 4.92
CA ALA A 48 -3.19 -9.66 3.49
C ALA A 48 -4.23 -10.44 2.68
N VAL A 49 -4.73 -11.56 3.21
CA VAL A 49 -5.81 -12.33 2.58
C VAL A 49 -7.08 -11.48 2.44
N LEU A 50 -7.49 -10.79 3.51
CA LEU A 50 -8.67 -9.93 3.51
C LEU A 50 -8.50 -8.74 2.57
N CYS A 51 -7.31 -8.13 2.53
CA CYS A 51 -6.99 -7.07 1.58
C CYS A 51 -7.17 -7.54 0.14
N ASN A 52 -6.55 -8.67 -0.22
CA ASN A 52 -6.59 -9.15 -1.59
C ASN A 52 -8.00 -9.60 -2.01
N TRP A 53 -8.82 -10.08 -1.07
CA TRP A 53 -10.23 -10.36 -1.34
C TRP A 53 -10.99 -9.10 -1.79
N LEU A 54 -10.80 -7.97 -1.09
CA LEU A 54 -11.41 -6.69 -1.46
C LEU A 54 -10.85 -6.13 -2.78
N VAL A 55 -9.54 -6.26 -3.02
CA VAL A 55 -8.91 -5.84 -4.29
C VAL A 55 -9.46 -6.65 -5.47
N CYS A 56 -9.56 -7.97 -5.34
CA CYS A 56 -10.16 -8.82 -6.38
C CYS A 56 -11.63 -8.47 -6.61
N MET A 57 -12.39 -8.17 -5.56
CA MET A 57 -13.79 -7.74 -5.67
C MET A 57 -13.91 -6.40 -6.41
N ALA A 58 -13.05 -5.41 -6.12
CA ALA A 58 -13.00 -4.14 -6.83
C ALA A 58 -12.79 -4.34 -8.34
N ILE A 59 -11.81 -5.17 -8.72
CA ILE A 59 -11.52 -5.46 -10.12
C ILE A 59 -12.66 -6.23 -10.79
N TYR A 60 -13.27 -7.20 -10.09
CA TYR A 60 -14.43 -7.93 -10.58
C TYR A 60 -15.62 -6.99 -10.88
N MET A 61 -15.97 -6.11 -9.95
CA MET A 61 -17.03 -5.12 -10.13
C MET A 61 -16.72 -4.11 -11.24
N ALA A 62 -15.48 -3.61 -11.30
CA ALA A 62 -15.04 -2.72 -12.37
C ALA A 62 -15.07 -3.42 -13.74
N GLY A 63 -14.83 -4.73 -13.79
CA GLY A 63 -14.98 -5.55 -15.00
C GLY A 63 -16.41 -5.60 -15.54
N MET A 64 -17.42 -5.51 -14.65
CA MET A 64 -18.84 -5.49 -15.02
C MET A 64 -19.35 -4.11 -15.45
N ALA A 65 -18.70 -3.02 -15.01
CA ALA A 65 -19.08 -1.66 -15.36
C ALA A 65 -18.72 -1.30 -16.82
N ARG A 66 -19.63 -0.59 -17.50
CA ARG A 66 -19.50 -0.20 -18.92
C ARG A 66 -18.97 1.21 -19.13
N ASP A 67 -19.10 2.06 -18.13
CA ASP A 67 -18.65 3.46 -18.14
C ASP A 67 -17.53 3.71 -17.12
N VAL A 68 -16.81 4.82 -17.31
CA VAL A 68 -15.66 5.18 -16.49
C VAL A 68 -16.07 5.46 -15.04
N THR A 69 -17.21 6.14 -14.84
CA THR A 69 -17.71 6.48 -13.51
C THR A 69 -18.05 5.22 -12.72
N GLY A 70 -18.74 4.25 -13.33
CA GLY A 70 -19.03 2.96 -12.72
C GLY A 70 -17.77 2.20 -12.33
N LYS A 71 -16.73 2.19 -13.17
CA LYS A 71 -15.43 1.59 -12.85
C LYS A 71 -14.74 2.29 -11.68
N ALA A 72 -14.76 3.63 -11.67
CA ALA A 72 -14.13 4.41 -10.60
C ALA A 72 -14.80 4.15 -9.24
N VAL A 73 -16.14 4.17 -9.18
CA VAL A 73 -16.90 3.91 -7.94
C VAL A 73 -16.71 2.46 -7.47
N ALA A 74 -16.71 1.49 -8.39
CA ALA A 74 -16.48 0.08 -8.10
C ALA A 74 -15.11 -0.19 -7.46
N VAL A 75 -14.09 0.59 -7.84
CA VAL A 75 -12.75 0.49 -7.25
C VAL A 75 -12.64 1.29 -5.95
N TRP A 76 -13.24 2.48 -5.90
CA TRP A 76 -13.09 3.40 -4.77
C TRP A 76 -13.60 2.80 -3.45
N LEU A 77 -14.76 2.14 -3.45
CA LEU A 77 -15.36 1.61 -2.22
C LEU A 77 -14.51 0.49 -1.57
N PRO A 78 -14.14 -0.60 -2.27
CA PRO A 78 -13.36 -1.67 -1.63
C PRO A 78 -11.94 -1.23 -1.24
N ILE A 79 -11.32 -0.34 -2.03
CA ILE A 79 -10.00 0.22 -1.67
C ILE A 79 -10.09 1.06 -0.39
N SER A 80 -11.08 1.96 -0.31
CA SER A 80 -11.29 2.76 0.91
C SER A 80 -11.56 1.88 2.12
N ALA A 81 -12.32 0.79 1.94
CA ALA A 81 -12.62 -0.15 3.02
C ALA A 81 -11.37 -0.85 3.55
N PHE A 82 -10.50 -1.40 2.70
CA PHE A 82 -9.31 -2.10 3.21
C PHE A 82 -8.32 -1.13 3.88
N VAL A 83 -8.23 0.11 3.39
CA VAL A 83 -7.41 1.15 4.02
C VAL A 83 -7.98 1.52 5.39
N ALA A 84 -9.28 1.75 5.49
CA ALA A 84 -9.94 2.07 6.76
C ALA A 84 -9.85 0.95 7.81
N LEU A 85 -9.88 -0.32 7.35
CA LEU A 85 -9.73 -1.50 8.20
C LEU A 85 -8.26 -1.80 8.59
N GLY A 86 -7.29 -1.06 8.04
CA GLY A 86 -5.87 -1.26 8.30
C GLY A 86 -5.36 -2.62 7.80
N LEU A 87 -5.80 -3.05 6.61
CA LEU A 87 -5.36 -4.31 6.01
C LEU A 87 -4.02 -4.16 5.28
N GLU A 88 -3.36 -5.29 5.03
CA GLU A 88 -2.01 -5.33 4.48
C GLU A 88 -2.02 -5.54 2.96
N HIS A 89 -1.55 -4.54 2.20
CA HIS A 89 -1.47 -4.62 0.75
C HIS A 89 -0.01 -4.62 0.31
N THR A 90 0.43 -5.70 -0.35
CA THR A 90 1.85 -5.91 -0.69
C THR A 90 2.46 -4.72 -1.45
N VAL A 91 1.79 -4.21 -2.49
CA VAL A 91 2.31 -3.10 -3.31
C VAL A 91 2.24 -1.76 -2.58
N ALA A 92 1.23 -1.54 -1.73
CA ALA A 92 1.17 -0.31 -0.93
C ALA A 92 2.29 -0.30 0.11
N ASN A 93 2.56 -1.45 0.74
CA ASN A 93 3.63 -1.62 1.69
C ASN A 93 5.01 -1.41 1.07
N MET A 94 5.23 -1.83 -0.19
CA MET A 94 6.48 -1.53 -0.90
C MET A 94 6.79 -0.03 -0.91
N PHE A 95 5.78 0.82 -1.14
CA PHE A 95 5.95 2.27 -1.11
C PHE A 95 6.07 2.80 0.33
N LEU A 96 5.14 2.44 1.21
CA LEU A 96 5.07 2.98 2.58
C LEU A 96 6.31 2.65 3.42
N ILE A 97 6.79 1.41 3.33
CA ILE A 97 7.99 0.97 4.06
C ILE A 97 9.22 1.64 3.48
N ALA A 98 9.39 1.65 2.15
CA ALA A 98 10.52 2.34 1.51
C ALA A 98 10.54 3.83 1.84
N LEU A 99 9.39 4.49 1.84
CA LEU A 99 9.26 5.90 2.21
C LEU A 99 9.65 6.11 3.68
N GLY A 100 9.18 5.27 4.60
CA GLY A 100 9.57 5.36 6.01
C GLY A 100 11.07 5.16 6.22
N MET A 101 11.66 4.15 5.58
CA MET A 101 13.12 3.89 5.65
C MET A 101 13.93 5.09 5.15
N LEU A 102 13.56 5.68 4.01
CA LEU A 102 14.22 6.88 3.47
C LEU A 102 14.08 8.11 4.36
N ASN A 103 13.12 8.12 5.28
CA ASN A 103 12.85 9.21 6.22
C ASN A 103 13.24 8.86 7.67
N GLY A 104 14.03 7.79 7.87
CA GLY A 104 14.66 7.48 9.16
C GLY A 104 13.94 6.44 10.02
N ALA A 105 13.06 5.61 9.46
CA ALA A 105 12.46 4.50 10.19
C ALA A 105 13.49 3.43 10.55
N ASP A 106 13.41 2.88 11.77
CA ASP A 106 14.27 1.79 12.23
C ASP A 106 13.74 0.43 11.74
N VAL A 107 13.83 0.23 10.43
CA VAL A 107 13.38 -0.98 9.74
C VAL A 107 14.56 -1.62 9.03
N THR A 108 14.84 -2.88 9.37
CA THR A 108 15.92 -3.65 8.75
C THR A 108 15.39 -4.45 7.55
N VAL A 109 16.24 -4.65 6.55
CA VAL A 109 15.92 -5.43 5.33
C VAL A 109 16.01 -6.96 5.56
N THR A 110 16.57 -7.37 6.70
CA THR A 110 16.80 -8.76 7.13
C THR A 110 15.90 -9.10 8.30
#